data_AF-E3EFQ6-F1
#
_entry.id   AF-E3EFQ6-F1
#
_cell.length_a   1.000
_cell.length_b   1.000
_cell.length_c   1.000
_cell.angle_alpha   90.00
_cell.angle_beta   90.00
_cell.angle_gamma   90.00
#
_symmetry.space_group_name_H-M   'P 1'
#
loop_
_entity.id
_entity.type
_entity.pdbx_description
1 polymer ?
#
loop_
_entity_poly.entity_id
_entity_poly.type
_entity_poly.pdbx_seq_one_letter_code
_entity_poly.pdbx_strand_id
1 'polypeptide(L)'
;MAICLDYELVEIRGTVAVYKFGNCLKVLDGIFEIDLPKLISGEISMQAPIGEVVKLKNDNQSQAKAIKVFGKIYKHFLEHHEYPTKGGYYA
;
A
#
# COMPACT_ATOMS: atom_id res chain seq x y z
N MET A 1 -9.32 -17.81 10.26
CA MET A 1 -8.74 -17.90 8.91
C MET A 1 -7.53 -16.99 8.87
N ALA A 2 -6.35 -17.54 8.59
CA ALA A 2 -5.15 -16.73 8.48
C ALA A 2 -5.18 -15.91 7.18
N ILE A 3 -4.85 -14.62 7.27
CA ILE A 3 -4.76 -13.70 6.15
C ILE A 3 -3.28 -13.56 5.82
N CYS A 4 -2.92 -13.98 4.61
CA CYS A 4 -1.57 -13.90 4.08
C CYS A 4 -1.59 -13.05 2.81
N LEU A 5 -0.94 -11.89 2.86
CA LEU A 5 -0.77 -10.99 1.73
C LEU A 5 0.70 -10.68 1.53
N ASP A 6 1.15 -10.66 0.28
CA ASP A 6 2.46 -10.15 -0.10
C ASP A 6 2.29 -8.89 -0.95
N TYR A 7 3.30 -8.04 -0.94
CA TYR A 7 3.35 -6.83 -1.75
C TYR A 7 4.76 -6.54 -2.24
N GLU A 8 4.84 -5.82 -3.36
CA GLU A 8 6.10 -5.41 -3.96
C GLU A 8 5.93 -4.02 -4.62
N LEU A 9 6.92 -3.16 -4.40
CA LEU A 9 7.02 -1.85 -5.03
C LEU A 9 7.33 -2.06 -6.52
N VAL A 10 6.47 -1.51 -7.37
CA VAL A 10 6.63 -1.57 -8.83
C VAL A 10 7.49 -0.41 -9.29
N GLU A 11 7.14 0.80 -8.87
CA GLU A 11 7.84 2.03 -9.24
C GLU A 11 7.47 3.19 -8.32
N ILE A 12 8.30 4.23 -8.34
CA ILE A 12 8.03 5.52 -7.70
C ILE A 12 7.97 6.58 -8.80
N ARG A 13 6.84 7.28 -8.89
CA ARG A 13 6.59 8.38 -9.84
C ARG A 13 6.52 9.68 -9.07
N GLY A 14 7.66 10.37 -8.92
CA GLY A 14 7.75 11.55 -8.06
C GLY A 14 7.61 11.16 -6.59
N THR A 15 6.52 11.60 -5.94
CA THR A 15 6.19 11.24 -4.55
C THR A 15 5.26 10.03 -4.43
N VAL A 16 4.66 9.59 -5.54
CA VAL A 16 3.67 8.51 -5.58
C VAL A 16 4.37 7.17 -5.76
N ALA A 17 4.16 6.24 -4.83
CA ALA A 17 4.61 4.87 -4.94
C ALA A 17 3.50 3.95 -5.46
N VAL A 18 3.81 3.13 -6.45
CA VAL A 18 2.90 2.14 -7.03
C VAL A 18 3.31 0.75 -6.55
N TYR A 19 2.35 0.02 -5.98
CA TYR A 19 2.55 -1.31 -5.44
C TYR A 19 1.67 -2.32 -6.15
N LYS A 20 2.21 -3.52 -6.35
CA LYS A 20 1.43 -4.73 -6.61
C LYS A 20 1.25 -5.52 -5.32
N PHE A 21 0.10 -6.16 -5.16
CA PHE A 21 -0.22 -6.96 -3.97
C PHE A 21 -1.18 -8.09 -4.31
N GLY A 22 -1.23 -9.07 -3.42
CA GLY A 22 -2.09 -10.24 -3.60
C GLY A 22 -1.96 -11.20 -2.44
N ASN A 23 -2.63 -12.36 -2.56
CA ASN A 23 -2.46 -13.42 -1.58
C ASN A 23 -1.06 -14.05 -1.73
N CYS A 24 -0.47 -14.49 -0.63
CA CYS A 24 0.80 -15.21 -0.66
C CYS A 24 0.76 -16.42 -1.60
N LEU A 25 1.90 -16.73 -2.21
CA LEU A 25 2.08 -17.85 -3.16
C LEU A 25 1.17 -17.78 -4.40
N LYS A 26 0.50 -16.65 -4.64
CA LYS A 26 -0.28 -16.37 -5.84
C LYS A 26 0.30 -15.18 -6.59
N VAL A 27 -0.20 -14.97 -7.80
CA VAL A 27 0.13 -13.77 -8.58
C VAL A 27 -0.34 -12.53 -7.81
N LEU A 28 0.54 -11.53 -7.74
CA LEU A 28 0.23 -10.20 -7.18
C LEU A 28 -0.45 -9.37 -8.27
N ASP A 29 -1.75 -9.56 -8.43
CA ASP A 29 -2.57 -8.99 -9.50
C ASP A 29 -3.34 -7.72 -9.09
N GLY A 30 -3.35 -7.39 -7.81
CA GLY A 30 -3.88 -6.11 -7.30
C GLY A 30 -2.84 -5.01 -7.47
N ILE A 31 -3.28 -3.83 -7.90
CA ILE A 31 -2.40 -2.66 -8.05
C ILE A 31 -3.01 -1.48 -7.29
N PHE A 32 -2.21 -0.79 -6.48
CA PHE A 32 -2.61 0.44 -5.82
C PHE A 32 -1.48 1.46 -5.78
N GLU A 33 -1.82 2.72 -5.58
CA GLU A 33 -0.87 3.82 -5.37
C GLU A 33 -1.10 4.53 -4.05
N ILE A 34 0.00 5.06 -3.49
CA ILE A 34 0.01 5.86 -2.26
C ILE A 34 1.00 7.03 -2.41
N ASP A 35 0.71 8.14 -1.74
CA ASP A 35 1.62 9.28 -1.62
C ASP A 35 1.83 9.58 -0.14
N LEU A 36 2.79 8.87 0.46
CA LEU A 36 3.11 9.02 1.89
C LEU A 36 3.70 10.39 2.24
N PRO A 37 4.60 10.98 1.43
CA PRO A 37 5.05 12.35 1.65
C PRO A 37 3.90 13.33 1.79
N LYS A 38 2.90 13.28 0.89
CA LYS A 38 1.73 14.17 0.97
C LYS A 38 0.79 13.86 2.14
N LEU A 39 0.69 12.59 2.53
CA LEU A 39 -0.07 12.20 3.72
C LEU A 39 0.57 12.74 5.00
N ILE A 40 1.91 12.71 5.08
CA ILE A 40 2.67 13.16 6.26
C ILE A 40 2.80 14.69 6.28
N SER A 41 2.94 15.34 5.13
CA SER A 41 2.97 16.81 5.02
C SER A 41 1.62 17.46 5.35
N GLY A 42 0.53 16.68 5.35
CA GLY A 42 -0.83 17.15 5.57
C GLY A 42 -1.51 17.72 4.32
N GLU A 43 -0.87 17.63 3.14
CA GLU A 43 -1.50 17.94 1.85
C GLU A 43 -2.69 17.01 1.59
N ILE A 44 -2.56 15.74 1.95
CA ILE A 44 -3.70 14.82 2.06
C ILE A 44 -4.15 14.83 3.52
N SER A 45 -5.38 15.29 3.76
CA SER A 45 -5.95 15.30 5.10
C SER A 45 -5.95 13.90 5.70
N MET A 46 -5.48 13.74 6.93
CA MET A 46 -5.61 12.49 7.69
C MET A 46 -7.07 12.11 7.97
N GLN A 47 -8.00 13.04 7.78
CA GLN A 47 -9.45 12.80 7.87
C GLN A 47 -10.05 12.36 6.53
N ALA A 48 -9.27 12.37 5.44
CA ALA A 48 -9.73 11.88 4.16
C ALA A 48 -10.10 10.39 4.26
N PRO A 49 -11.10 9.93 3.50
CA PRO A 49 -11.42 8.52 3.43
C PRO A 49 -10.17 7.72 3.05
N ILE A 50 -9.91 6.61 3.75
CA ILE A 50 -8.72 5.79 3.50
C ILE A 50 -8.62 5.28 2.05
N GLY A 51 -9.75 5.18 1.33
CA GLY A 51 -9.78 4.86 -0.10
C GLY A 51 -9.23 5.96 -1.01
N GLU A 52 -9.22 7.22 -0.55
CA GLU A 52 -8.55 8.32 -1.27
C GLU A 52 -7.04 8.34 -1.01
N VAL A 53 -6.60 7.78 0.12
CA VAL A 53 -5.18 7.58 0.44
C VAL A 53 -4.61 6.37 -0.30
N VAL A 54 -5.35 5.26 -0.29
CA VAL A 54 -4.99 3.99 -0.93
C VAL A 54 -5.83 3.81 -2.19
N LYS A 55 -5.33 4.35 -3.31
CA LYS A 55 -6.08 4.36 -4.57
C LYS A 55 -5.80 3.08 -5.34
N LEU A 56 -6.81 2.22 -5.48
CA LEU A 56 -6.73 1.06 -6.37
C LEU A 56 -6.63 1.52 -7.83
N LYS A 57 -5.80 0.82 -8.61
CA LYS A 57 -5.67 0.99 -10.06
C LYS A 57 -6.37 -0.10 -10.86
N ASN A 58 -6.78 -1.17 -10.20
CA ASN A 58 -7.58 -2.23 -10.78
C ASN A 58 -8.51 -2.86 -9.72
N ASP A 59 -9.51 -3.60 -10.20
CA ASP A 59 -10.51 -4.25 -9.37
C ASP A 59 -10.23 -5.75 -9.13
N ASN A 60 -9.00 -6.21 -9.40
CA ASN A 60 -8.61 -7.60 -9.24
C ASN A 60 -8.47 -8.01 -7.76
N GLN A 61 -8.31 -7.04 -6.85
CA GLN A 61 -8.20 -7.25 -5.41
C GLN A 61 -9.06 -6.24 -4.65
N SER A 62 -9.43 -6.60 -3.41
CA SER A 62 -10.29 -5.74 -2.60
C SER A 62 -9.52 -4.60 -1.92
N GLN A 63 -10.18 -3.46 -1.80
CA GLN A 63 -9.64 -2.29 -1.08
C GLN A 63 -9.30 -2.64 0.38
N ALA A 64 -10.08 -3.50 1.02
CA ALA A 64 -9.81 -3.96 2.38
C ALA A 64 -8.46 -4.68 2.51
N LYS A 65 -8.00 -5.42 1.48
CA LYS A 65 -6.66 -6.03 1.47
C LYS A 65 -5.58 -4.98 1.21
N ALA A 66 -5.81 -4.04 0.30
CA ALA A 66 -4.88 -2.95 0.03
C ALA A 66 -4.62 -2.11 1.29
N ILE A 67 -5.66 -1.81 2.08
CA ILE A 67 -5.54 -1.08 3.35
C ILE A 67 -4.67 -1.84 4.38
N LYS A 68 -4.75 -3.17 4.43
CA LYS A 68 -3.90 -3.98 5.33
C LYS A 68 -2.43 -3.92 4.92
N VAL A 69 -2.17 -4.01 3.62
CA VAL A 69 -0.83 -3.86 3.05
C VAL A 69 -0.30 -2.45 3.31
N PHE A 70 -1.11 -1.42 3.04
CA PHE A 70 -0.80 -0.02 3.32
C PHE A 70 -0.36 0.18 4.77
N GLY A 71 -1.05 -0.40 5.76
CA GLY A 71 -0.66 -0.26 7.16
C GLY A 71 0.77 -0.75 7.45
N LYS A 72 1.25 -1.80 6.76
CA LYS A 72 2.63 -2.27 6.88
C LYS A 72 3.62 -1.32 6.22
N ILE A 73 3.28 -0.84 5.02
CA ILE A 73 4.11 0.10 4.27
C ILE A 73 4.24 1.43 5.01
N TYR A 74 3.12 1.98 5.48
CA TYR A 74 3.06 3.22 6.24
C TYR A 74 3.91 3.15 7.50
N LYS A 75 3.79 2.05 8.27
CA LYS A 75 4.60 1.84 9.46
C LYS A 75 6.11 1.85 9.12
N HIS A 76 6.51 1.08 8.10
CA HIS A 76 7.92 1.04 7.68
C HIS A 76 8.43 2.42 7.25
N PHE A 77 7.62 3.17 6.50
CA PHE A 77 7.96 4.52 6.07
C PHE A 77 8.13 5.48 7.24
N LEU A 78 7.31 5.39 8.30
CA LEU A 78 7.49 6.20 9.51
C LEU A 78 8.79 5.86 10.27
N GLU A 79 9.20 4.59 10.25
CA GLU A 79 10.40 4.12 10.95
C GLU A 79 11.69 4.44 10.17
N HIS A 80 11.67 4.28 8.85
CA HIS A 80 12.87 4.33 8.00
C HIS A 80 12.90 5.49 7.01
N HIS A 81 11.80 6.23 6.85
CA HIS A 81 11.65 7.31 5.86
C HIS A 81 11.87 6.87 4.41
N GLU A 82 11.68 5.59 4.13
CA GLU A 82 11.82 4.99 2.81
C GLU A 82 10.62 4.08 2.48
N TYR A 83 10.33 3.94 1.19
CA TYR A 83 9.32 3.00 0.71
C TYR A 83 9.89 1.57 0.73
N PRO A 84 9.29 0.62 1.48
CA PRO A 84 9.75 -0.75 1.46
C PRO A 84 9.56 -1.33 0.07
N THR A 85 10.60 -1.97 -0.46
CA THR A 85 10.58 -2.57 -1.80
C THR A 85 9.69 -3.81 -1.86
N LYS A 86 9.57 -4.56 -0.77
CA LYS A 86 8.70 -5.74 -0.65
C LYS A 86 8.35 -6.02 0.80
N GLY A 87 7.31 -6.82 1.03
CA GLY A 87 6.97 -7.33 2.34
C GLY A 87 5.65 -8.08 2.34
N GLY A 88 5.10 -8.31 3.54
CA GLY A 88 3.82 -8.98 3.67
C GLY A 88 3.07 -8.66 4.95
N TYR A 89 1.82 -9.08 4.95
CA TYR A 89 0.89 -9.04 6.08
C TYR A 89 0.47 -10.47 6.39
N TYR A 90 0.80 -10.92 7.60
CA TYR A 90 0.53 -12.27 8.11
C TYR A 90 -0.23 -12.14 9.44
N ALA A 91 -1.48 -12.59 9.48
CA ALA A 91 -2.35 -12.54 10.67
C ALA A 91 -3.29 -13.74 10.73
#